data_AF-A0A944ZB98-F1
#
_entry.id   AF-A0A944ZB98-F1
#
_cell.length_a   1.000
_cell.length_b   1.000
_cell.length_c   1.000
_cell.angle_alpha   90.00
_cell.angle_beta   90.00
_cell.angle_gamma   90.00
#
_symmetry.space_group_name_H-M   'P 1'
#
loop_
_entity.id
_entity.type
_entity.pdbx_description
1 polymer ?
#
loop_
_entity_poly.entity_id
_entity_poly.type
_entity_poly.pdbx_seq_one_letter_code
_entity_poly.pdbx_strand_id
1 'polypeptide(L)'
;MSMIFREMLKADTSDATSLFVERYKDRRSKNPLHPPTLISDDAVLPLISEWLSTGHGVVAEQDGEMVGYLLGRQTTGMGGLDMSFTPEWAHATKAGSAGDLTGNLYTRWCRIGGRPESSLHMTIVFADEKSAHDCFVQKGFGHHLIDGGRVVDGFKPGTSAVQVSQPTATELDRVNALDAKLTDHLDQAPVYRPASPASFGRFSGGHTYDLSWITEPTKSIWVSRVGDAITGFMSAEYGPQRPSSLKYPSLPQIEGAFLDPTFRGSGSANALLDAVLGWVVETGSPYCTVDFETSNPEGSTFWLRNDFQPLLITMTRRLDARYGA
;
A
#
# COMPACT_ATOMS: atom_id res chain seq x y z
N MET A 1 -9.32 -30.11 20.26
CA MET A 1 -9.40 -30.78 18.95
C MET A 1 -8.18 -30.43 18.13
N SER A 2 -7.72 -31.31 17.23
CA SER A 2 -6.46 -31.12 16.50
C SER A 2 -6.70 -30.29 15.24
N MET A 3 -5.92 -29.21 15.07
CA MET A 3 -5.86 -28.46 13.82
C MET A 3 -5.03 -29.24 12.79
N ILE A 4 -5.50 -29.29 11.55
CA ILE A 4 -4.83 -29.95 10.42
C ILE A 4 -4.32 -28.87 9.46
N PHE A 5 -3.08 -29.02 8.99
CA PHE A 5 -2.51 -28.17 7.96
C PHE A 5 -2.24 -29.01 6.72
N ARG A 6 -2.71 -28.56 5.56
CA ARG A 6 -2.51 -29.24 4.28
C ARG A 6 -2.27 -28.22 3.17
N GLU A 7 -1.73 -28.68 2.05
CA GLU A 7 -1.63 -27.85 0.85
C GLU A 7 -3.03 -27.45 0.36
N MET A 8 -3.13 -26.22 -0.13
CA MET A 8 -4.33 -25.65 -0.71
C MET A 8 -4.52 -26.20 -2.13
N LEU A 9 -5.72 -26.71 -2.40
CA LEU A 9 -6.17 -27.24 -3.67
C LEU A 9 -7.07 -26.22 -4.37
N LYS A 10 -7.26 -26.39 -5.68
CA LYS A 10 -8.22 -25.58 -6.44
C LYS A 10 -9.65 -25.65 -5.89
N ALA A 11 -10.03 -26.77 -5.28
CA ALA A 11 -11.35 -26.93 -4.66
C ALA A 11 -11.53 -26.03 -3.41
N ASP A 12 -10.44 -25.59 -2.76
CA ASP A 12 -10.49 -24.77 -1.55
C ASP A 12 -10.65 -23.27 -1.84
N THR A 13 -10.57 -22.85 -3.10
CA THR A 13 -10.57 -21.41 -3.44
C THR A 13 -11.88 -20.74 -3.09
N SER A 14 -13.00 -21.48 -3.13
CA SER A 14 -14.31 -20.97 -2.72
C SER A 14 -14.34 -20.66 -1.22
N ASP A 15 -13.92 -21.60 -0.38
CA ASP A 15 -13.92 -21.43 1.08
C ASP A 15 -12.95 -20.32 1.52
N ALA A 16 -11.76 -20.26 0.91
CA ALA A 16 -10.80 -19.19 1.15
C ALA A 16 -11.37 -17.82 0.74
N THR A 17 -12.09 -17.77 -0.38
CA THR A 17 -12.78 -16.56 -0.85
C THR A 17 -13.83 -16.10 0.15
N SER A 18 -14.73 -16.99 0.56
CA SER A 18 -15.80 -16.63 1.49
C SER A 18 -15.24 -16.19 2.85
N LEU A 19 -14.20 -16.87 3.35
CA LEU A 19 -13.50 -16.48 4.57
C LEU A 19 -12.92 -15.06 4.45
N PHE A 20 -12.22 -14.75 3.35
CA PHE A 20 -11.67 -13.41 3.15
C PHE A 20 -12.76 -12.35 3.08
N VAL A 21 -13.81 -12.59 2.28
CA VAL A 21 -14.91 -11.64 2.07
C VAL A 21 -15.62 -11.35 3.40
N GLU A 22 -15.85 -12.36 4.24
CA GLU A 22 -16.40 -12.18 5.59
C GLU A 22 -15.52 -11.26 6.43
N ARG A 23 -14.21 -11.55 6.51
CA ARG A 23 -13.24 -10.76 7.28
C ARG A 23 -13.12 -9.33 6.77
N TYR A 24 -13.14 -9.12 5.45
CA TYR A 24 -13.07 -7.80 4.83
C TYR A 24 -14.34 -6.98 5.07
N LYS A 25 -15.53 -7.60 5.02
CA LYS A 25 -16.80 -6.94 5.38
C LYS A 25 -16.83 -6.50 6.84
N ASP A 26 -16.41 -7.37 7.76
CA ASP A 26 -16.31 -7.04 9.19
C ASP A 26 -15.35 -5.86 9.42
N ARG A 27 -14.16 -5.90 8.81
CA ARG A 27 -13.19 -4.80 8.84
C ARG A 27 -13.78 -3.49 8.36
N ARG A 28 -14.41 -3.49 7.18
CA ARG A 28 -15.03 -2.30 6.60
C ARG A 28 -16.15 -1.74 7.48
N SER A 29 -16.91 -2.60 8.16
CA SER A 29 -17.99 -2.15 9.06
C SER A 29 -17.45 -1.32 10.24
N LYS A 30 -16.18 -1.53 10.63
CA LYS A 30 -15.51 -0.85 11.74
C LYS A 30 -14.68 0.35 11.30
N ASN A 31 -14.18 0.34 10.07
CA ASN A 31 -13.37 1.42 9.52
C ASN A 31 -13.80 1.73 8.07
N PRO A 32 -14.53 2.84 7.83
CA PRO A 32 -15.05 3.18 6.50
C PRO A 32 -13.97 3.59 5.49
N LEU A 33 -12.71 3.76 5.93
CA LEU A 33 -11.58 3.98 5.02
C LEU A 33 -11.27 2.79 4.11
N HIS A 34 -11.75 1.59 4.46
CA HIS A 34 -11.66 0.45 3.56
C HIS A 34 -12.77 0.55 2.49
N PRO A 35 -12.41 0.74 1.20
CA PRO A 35 -13.41 0.91 0.16
C PRO A 35 -14.14 -0.41 -0.13
N PRO A 36 -15.33 -0.36 -0.77
CA PRO A 36 -16.14 -1.54 -1.08
C PRO A 36 -15.63 -2.31 -2.32
N THR A 37 -14.33 -2.66 -2.34
CA THR A 37 -13.64 -3.33 -3.46
C THR A 37 -13.76 -4.84 -3.42
N LEU A 38 -13.40 -5.45 -2.29
CA LEU A 38 -13.28 -6.89 -2.13
C LEU A 38 -14.41 -7.46 -1.23
N ILE A 39 -15.64 -7.02 -1.48
CA ILE A 39 -16.83 -7.35 -0.65
C ILE A 39 -17.70 -8.46 -1.24
N SER A 40 -17.29 -9.09 -2.33
CA SER A 40 -18.03 -10.20 -2.95
C SER A 40 -17.09 -11.29 -3.42
N ASP A 41 -17.62 -12.50 -3.48
CA ASP A 41 -16.89 -13.68 -3.94
C ASP A 41 -16.46 -13.49 -5.41
N ASP A 42 -17.29 -12.87 -6.24
CA ASP A 42 -16.96 -12.54 -7.64
C ASP A 42 -15.73 -11.61 -7.77
N ALA A 43 -15.50 -10.74 -6.77
CA ALA A 43 -14.35 -9.85 -6.78
C ALA A 43 -13.06 -10.54 -6.29
N VAL A 44 -13.18 -11.55 -5.43
CA VAL A 44 -12.05 -12.16 -4.71
C VAL A 44 -11.65 -13.52 -5.28
N LEU A 45 -12.60 -14.34 -5.71
CA LEU A 45 -12.37 -15.66 -6.28
C LEU A 45 -11.41 -15.64 -7.48
N PRO A 46 -11.51 -14.68 -8.42
CA PRO A 46 -10.55 -14.60 -9.51
C PRO A 46 -9.13 -14.32 -9.03
N LEU A 47 -8.96 -13.50 -7.99
CA LEU A 47 -7.66 -13.19 -7.41
C LEU A 47 -7.04 -14.43 -6.79
N ILE A 48 -7.76 -15.12 -5.90
CA ILE A 48 -7.27 -16.34 -5.24
C ILE A 48 -6.99 -17.44 -6.27
N SER A 49 -7.87 -17.63 -7.24
CA SER A 49 -7.74 -18.68 -8.26
C SER A 49 -6.55 -18.42 -9.20
N GLU A 50 -6.37 -17.19 -9.67
CA GLU A 50 -5.22 -16.81 -10.51
C GLU A 50 -3.91 -16.98 -9.74
N TRP A 51 -3.86 -16.49 -8.50
CA TRP A 51 -2.65 -16.55 -7.68
C TRP A 51 -2.25 -17.98 -7.34
N LEU A 52 -3.22 -18.85 -7.04
CA LEU A 52 -2.97 -20.26 -6.78
C LEU A 52 -2.53 -21.01 -8.05
N SER A 53 -3.00 -20.61 -9.24
CA SER A 53 -2.67 -21.31 -10.51
C SER A 53 -1.17 -21.31 -10.85
N THR A 54 -0.40 -20.40 -10.26
CA THR A 54 1.06 -20.25 -10.44
C THR A 54 1.80 -20.19 -9.09
N GLY A 55 1.08 -20.45 -8.01
CA GLY A 55 1.54 -20.32 -6.64
C GLY A 55 1.34 -21.59 -5.85
N HIS A 56 1.55 -21.47 -4.54
CA HIS A 56 1.32 -22.54 -3.59
C HIS A 56 0.56 -21.97 -2.40
N GLY A 57 -0.25 -22.78 -1.75
CA GLY A 57 -1.01 -22.35 -0.57
C GLY A 57 -1.11 -23.42 0.49
N VAL A 58 -1.48 -23.01 1.69
CA VAL A 58 -1.76 -23.86 2.84
C VAL A 58 -3.13 -23.51 3.37
N VAL A 59 -3.89 -24.54 3.73
CA VAL A 59 -5.14 -24.44 4.48
C VAL A 59 -4.92 -24.97 5.89
N ALA A 60 -5.49 -24.28 6.87
CA ALA A 60 -5.68 -24.77 8.23
C ALA A 60 -7.15 -25.16 8.42
N GLU A 61 -7.38 -26.41 8.82
CA GLU A 61 -8.71 -26.96 9.06
C GLU A 61 -8.88 -27.31 10.53
N GLN A 62 -10.08 -27.05 11.03
CA GLN A 62 -10.53 -27.48 12.34
C GLN A 62 -11.97 -27.96 12.23
N ASP A 63 -12.25 -29.18 12.71
CA ASP A 63 -13.59 -29.79 12.69
C ASP A 63 -14.24 -29.85 11.29
N GLY A 64 -13.41 -30.01 10.25
CA GLY A 64 -13.84 -30.07 8.85
C GLY A 64 -14.09 -28.71 8.20
N GLU A 65 -13.82 -27.60 8.91
CA GLU A 65 -13.97 -26.24 8.43
C GLU A 65 -12.61 -25.57 8.20
N MET A 66 -12.48 -24.80 7.12
CA MET A 66 -11.33 -23.92 6.91
C MET A 66 -11.36 -22.78 7.94
N VAL A 67 -10.37 -22.74 8.83
CA VAL A 67 -10.19 -21.66 9.82
C VAL A 67 -9.08 -20.69 9.44
N GLY A 68 -8.33 -20.98 8.39
CA GLY A 68 -7.40 -20.02 7.80
C GLY A 68 -6.72 -20.56 6.56
N TYR A 69 -6.18 -19.65 5.76
CA TYR A 69 -5.36 -20.00 4.61
C TYR A 69 -4.25 -18.97 4.41
N LEU A 70 -3.21 -19.38 3.70
CA LEU A 70 -2.19 -18.49 3.17
C LEU A 70 -1.76 -19.04 1.81
N LEU A 71 -1.77 -18.20 0.77
CA LEU A 71 -1.21 -18.51 -0.54
C LEU A 71 -0.20 -17.45 -0.96
N GLY A 72 0.77 -17.88 -1.73
CA GLY A 72 1.84 -17.01 -2.21
C GLY A 72 2.49 -17.60 -3.43
N ARG A 73 3.20 -16.75 -4.17
CA ARG A 73 4.02 -17.18 -5.32
C ARG A 73 5.31 -16.40 -5.38
N GLN A 74 6.28 -16.95 -6.09
CA GLN A 74 7.42 -16.15 -6.53
C GLN A 74 6.94 -15.19 -7.62
N THR A 75 7.35 -13.94 -7.51
CA THR A 75 7.14 -12.90 -8.50
C THR A 75 8.36 -11.99 -8.50
N THR A 76 8.49 -11.14 -9.50
CA THR A 76 9.53 -10.10 -9.52
C THR A 76 8.87 -8.79 -9.12
N GLY A 77 9.48 -8.04 -8.21
CA GLY A 77 9.00 -6.74 -7.73
C GLY A 77 10.08 -5.97 -6.96
N MET A 78 9.81 -4.73 -6.55
CA MET A 78 10.72 -3.88 -5.76
C MET A 78 12.16 -3.81 -6.30
N GLY A 79 12.45 -2.88 -7.22
CA GLY A 79 13.79 -2.77 -7.79
C GLY A 79 14.18 -3.94 -8.71
N GLY A 80 13.20 -4.76 -9.12
CA GLY A 80 13.39 -5.90 -10.02
C GLY A 80 13.91 -7.17 -9.34
N LEU A 81 13.74 -7.31 -8.01
CA LEU A 81 14.16 -8.49 -7.27
C LEU A 81 13.09 -9.58 -7.31
N ASP A 82 13.53 -10.83 -7.39
CA ASP A 82 12.64 -11.97 -7.17
C ASP A 82 12.24 -12.05 -5.69
N MET A 83 10.94 -12.22 -5.47
CA MET A 83 10.35 -12.25 -4.14
C MET A 83 9.21 -13.25 -4.01
N SER A 84 9.16 -13.87 -2.84
CA SER A 84 8.08 -14.70 -2.34
C SER A 84 6.99 -13.78 -1.80
N PHE A 85 5.89 -13.63 -2.55
CA PHE A 85 4.90 -12.59 -2.30
C PHE A 85 3.52 -13.15 -1.90
N THR A 86 2.97 -12.60 -0.81
CA THR A 86 1.64 -12.88 -0.28
C THR A 86 0.86 -11.55 -0.16
N PRO A 87 0.01 -11.18 -1.13
CA PRO A 87 -0.80 -9.96 -1.05
C PRO A 87 -1.86 -10.04 0.06
N GLU A 88 -2.52 -8.92 0.35
CA GLU A 88 -3.42 -8.76 1.50
C GLU A 88 -4.66 -9.66 1.46
N TRP A 89 -5.09 -10.07 0.27
CA TRP A 89 -6.21 -11.01 0.08
C TRP A 89 -5.76 -12.47 -0.02
N ALA A 90 -4.46 -12.72 0.00
CA ALA A 90 -3.90 -14.05 -0.12
C ALA A 90 -3.63 -14.72 1.24
N HIS A 91 -4.19 -14.18 2.32
CA HIS A 91 -4.23 -14.85 3.60
C HIS A 91 -5.40 -14.33 4.41
N ALA A 92 -6.01 -15.21 5.21
CA ALA A 92 -7.02 -14.83 6.18
C ALA A 92 -7.09 -15.90 7.28
N THR A 93 -7.56 -15.49 8.45
CA THR A 93 -7.92 -16.39 9.54
C THR A 93 -9.33 -16.08 10.03
N LYS A 94 -10.06 -17.10 10.48
CA LYS A 94 -11.40 -16.95 11.03
C LYS A 94 -11.35 -16.11 12.30
N ALA A 95 -12.40 -15.31 12.52
CA ALA A 95 -12.50 -14.51 13.74
C ALA A 95 -12.45 -15.41 14.98
N GLY A 96 -11.62 -15.04 15.96
CA GLY A 96 -11.44 -15.82 17.19
C GLY A 96 -10.45 -17.00 17.07
N SER A 97 -9.82 -17.22 15.91
CA SER A 97 -8.72 -18.18 15.78
C SER A 97 -7.53 -17.82 16.69
N ALA A 98 -6.70 -18.82 16.99
CA ALA A 98 -5.49 -18.64 17.77
C ALA A 98 -4.55 -17.60 17.14
N GLY A 99 -3.97 -16.73 17.97
CA GLY A 99 -3.16 -15.61 17.49
C GLY A 99 -1.88 -16.01 16.73
N ASP A 100 -1.42 -17.26 16.88
CA ASP A 100 -0.26 -17.81 16.19
C ASP A 100 -0.60 -18.47 14.84
N LEU A 101 -1.89 -18.53 14.45
CA LEU A 101 -2.34 -19.27 13.27
C LEU A 101 -1.70 -18.76 11.98
N THR A 102 -1.61 -17.45 11.77
CA THR A 102 -0.94 -16.86 10.61
C THR A 102 0.54 -17.27 10.54
N GLY A 103 1.24 -17.27 11.68
CA GLY A 103 2.63 -17.73 11.76
C GLY A 103 2.79 -19.22 11.46
N ASN A 104 1.83 -20.05 11.86
CA ASN A 104 1.79 -21.48 11.55
C ASN A 104 1.53 -21.72 10.05
N LEU A 105 0.56 -21.01 9.46
CA LEU A 105 0.27 -21.03 8.01
C LEU A 105 1.51 -20.64 7.19
N TYR A 106 2.16 -19.52 7.52
CA TYR A 106 3.39 -19.09 6.87
C TYR A 106 4.52 -20.14 6.99
N THR A 107 4.70 -20.71 8.19
CA THR A 107 5.72 -21.76 8.42
C THR A 107 5.47 -22.99 7.56
N ARG A 108 4.20 -23.37 7.38
CA ARG A 108 3.82 -24.50 6.52
C ARG A 108 4.02 -24.17 5.05
N TRP A 109 3.67 -22.96 4.63
CA TRP A 109 3.83 -22.50 3.26
C TRP A 109 5.30 -22.51 2.82
N CYS A 110 6.22 -22.08 3.68
CA CYS A 110 7.65 -22.18 3.44
C CYS A 110 8.18 -23.62 3.34
N ARG A 111 7.42 -24.63 3.80
CA ARG A 111 7.81 -26.04 3.80
C ARG A 111 7.17 -26.86 2.67
N ILE A 112 6.39 -26.23 1.80
CA ILE A 112 5.83 -26.89 0.61
C ILE A 112 6.99 -27.31 -0.31
N GLY A 113 7.01 -28.58 -0.70
CA GLY A 113 8.04 -29.12 -1.59
C GLY A 113 7.90 -28.60 -3.02
N GLY A 114 9.01 -28.33 -3.70
CA GLY A 114 9.00 -27.89 -5.11
C GLY A 114 8.62 -26.43 -5.34
N ARG A 115 8.29 -25.67 -4.28
CA ARG A 115 8.06 -24.23 -4.37
C ARG A 115 9.37 -23.50 -4.71
N PRO A 116 9.40 -22.63 -5.74
CA PRO A 116 10.50 -21.71 -5.96
C PRO A 116 10.74 -20.81 -4.75
N GLU A 117 11.99 -20.69 -4.32
CA GLU A 117 12.37 -19.86 -3.17
C GLU A 117 13.11 -18.60 -3.61
N SER A 118 12.99 -17.55 -2.82
CA SER A 118 13.60 -16.24 -3.07
C SER A 118 14.29 -15.70 -1.82
N SER A 119 15.33 -14.89 -2.00
CA SER A 119 16.00 -14.22 -0.87
C SER A 119 15.19 -13.07 -0.26
N LEU A 120 14.06 -12.68 -0.86
CA LEU A 120 13.15 -11.66 -0.35
C LEU A 120 11.75 -12.23 -0.19
N HIS A 121 11.21 -12.19 1.03
CA HIS A 121 9.80 -12.45 1.27
C HIS A 121 9.09 -11.13 1.50
N MET A 122 7.91 -10.99 0.90
CA MET A 122 7.06 -9.81 1.07
C MET A 122 5.63 -10.25 1.35
N THR A 123 4.98 -9.57 2.27
CA THR A 123 3.56 -9.76 2.54
C THR A 123 2.89 -8.44 2.82
N ILE A 124 1.63 -8.30 2.44
CA ILE A 124 0.80 -7.15 2.82
C ILE A 124 -0.20 -7.63 3.87
N VAL A 125 -0.26 -6.94 5.01
CA VAL A 125 -1.13 -7.27 6.14
C VAL A 125 -2.04 -6.08 6.42
N PHE A 126 -3.30 -6.32 6.77
CA PHE A 126 -4.17 -5.25 7.25
C PHE A 126 -3.68 -4.75 8.61
N ALA A 127 -3.62 -3.43 8.78
CA ALA A 127 -3.06 -2.81 9.99
C ALA A 127 -3.85 -3.16 11.28
N ASP A 128 -5.11 -3.58 11.14
CA ASP A 128 -5.94 -4.03 12.26
C ASP A 128 -5.69 -5.49 12.68
N GLU A 129 -4.96 -6.29 11.88
CA GLU A 129 -4.62 -7.68 12.17
C GLU A 129 -3.33 -7.79 12.98
N LYS A 130 -3.37 -7.28 14.21
CA LYS A 130 -2.21 -7.23 15.11
C LYS A 130 -1.54 -8.59 15.32
N SER A 131 -2.32 -9.66 15.45
CA SER A 131 -1.78 -11.02 15.62
C SER A 131 -1.02 -11.52 14.38
N ALA A 132 -1.50 -11.20 13.18
CA ALA A 132 -0.82 -11.53 11.93
C ALA A 132 0.49 -10.73 11.82
N HIS A 133 0.44 -9.43 12.12
CA HIS A 133 1.62 -8.57 12.20
C HIS A 133 2.67 -9.13 13.18
N ASP A 134 2.29 -9.43 14.43
CA ASP A 134 3.18 -10.00 15.44
C ASP A 134 3.80 -11.32 14.98
N CYS A 135 3.01 -12.20 14.34
CA CYS A 135 3.51 -13.44 13.75
C CYS A 135 4.61 -13.17 12.72
N PHE A 136 4.42 -12.23 11.80
CA PHE A 136 5.42 -11.90 10.78
C PHE A 136 6.67 -11.26 11.40
N VAL A 137 6.53 -10.38 12.39
CA VAL A 137 7.68 -9.83 13.13
C VAL A 137 8.51 -10.95 13.76
N GLN A 138 7.88 -11.93 14.42
CA GLN A 138 8.57 -13.08 15.01
C GLN A 138 9.29 -13.96 13.96
N LYS A 139 8.86 -13.92 12.70
CA LYS A 139 9.52 -14.61 11.58
C LYS A 139 10.62 -13.77 10.93
N GLY A 140 10.89 -12.56 11.44
CA GLY A 140 11.96 -11.68 10.96
C GLY A 140 11.52 -10.71 9.88
N PHE A 141 10.22 -10.45 9.73
CA PHE A 141 9.73 -9.39 8.84
C PHE A 141 9.81 -8.02 9.54
N GLY A 142 10.24 -7.01 8.80
CA GLY A 142 10.16 -5.60 9.17
C GLY A 142 9.13 -4.85 8.33
N HIS A 143 8.64 -3.71 8.82
CA HIS A 143 7.84 -2.80 8.01
C HIS A 143 8.66 -2.24 6.87
N HIS A 144 8.04 -2.17 5.69
CA HIS A 144 8.65 -1.57 4.51
C HIS A 144 7.86 -0.34 4.08
N LEU A 145 6.55 -0.50 3.85
CA LEU A 145 5.65 0.53 3.36
C LEU A 145 4.33 0.47 4.13
N ILE A 146 3.71 1.64 4.33
CA ILE A 146 2.36 1.78 4.87
C ILE A 146 1.48 2.41 3.79
N ASP A 147 0.33 1.80 3.52
CA ASP A 147 -0.78 2.47 2.86
C ASP A 147 -1.65 3.10 3.95
N GLY A 148 -1.58 4.42 4.08
CA GLY A 148 -2.33 5.21 5.04
C GLY A 148 -3.61 5.77 4.43
N GLY A 149 -4.66 5.90 5.25
CA GLY A 149 -5.90 6.56 4.86
C GLY A 149 -6.29 7.65 5.85
N ARG A 150 -6.94 8.70 5.35
CA ARG A 150 -7.44 9.82 6.15
C ARG A 150 -8.88 10.12 5.77
N VAL A 151 -9.74 10.33 6.77
CA VAL A 151 -11.10 10.85 6.57
C VAL A 151 -10.99 12.35 6.33
N VAL A 152 -11.66 12.85 5.29
CA VAL A 152 -11.68 14.27 4.92
C VAL A 152 -13.08 14.87 4.95
N ASP A 153 -14.10 14.09 5.29
CA ASP A 153 -15.46 14.61 5.45
C ASP A 153 -15.51 15.72 6.51
N GLY A 154 -16.13 16.85 6.16
CA GLY A 154 -16.13 18.05 6.99
C GLY A 154 -14.78 18.76 7.15
N PHE A 155 -13.74 18.37 6.42
CA PHE A 155 -12.44 19.03 6.43
C PHE A 155 -12.56 20.50 6.01
N LYS A 156 -11.84 21.37 6.71
CA LYS A 156 -11.71 22.78 6.37
C LYS A 156 -10.21 23.12 6.33
N PRO A 157 -9.71 23.67 5.22
CA PRO A 157 -8.33 24.14 5.14
C PRO A 157 -8.01 25.11 6.28
N GLY A 158 -6.80 24.99 6.84
CA GLY A 158 -6.30 25.95 7.81
C GLY A 158 -6.00 27.30 7.16
N THR A 159 -5.73 28.31 8.00
CA THR A 159 -5.15 29.56 7.53
C THR A 159 -3.63 29.42 7.46
N SER A 160 -3.05 29.59 6.27
CA SER A 160 -1.60 29.59 6.07
C SER A 160 -1.15 30.90 5.42
N ALA A 161 0.02 31.39 5.84
CA ALA A 161 0.70 32.50 5.17
C ALA A 161 1.49 32.02 3.93
N VAL A 162 1.64 30.70 3.74
CA VAL A 162 2.31 30.11 2.59
C VAL A 162 1.43 30.27 1.35
N GLN A 163 2.02 30.75 0.26
CA GLN A 163 1.34 30.82 -1.03
C GLN A 163 1.28 29.44 -1.67
N VAL A 164 0.06 28.93 -1.90
CA VAL A 164 -0.18 27.66 -2.60
C VAL A 164 -1.13 27.92 -3.76
N SER A 165 -0.84 27.34 -4.93
CA SER A 165 -1.80 27.32 -6.06
C SER A 165 -1.46 26.18 -7.02
N GLN A 166 -2.36 25.91 -7.97
CA GLN A 166 -2.03 25.04 -9.10
C GLN A 166 -0.89 25.67 -9.95
N PRO A 167 -0.01 24.86 -10.56
CA PRO A 167 0.98 25.33 -11.52
C PRO A 167 0.34 25.64 -12.89
N THR A 168 0.98 26.49 -13.67
CA THR A 168 0.64 26.71 -15.09
C THR A 168 1.28 25.64 -15.98
N ALA A 169 0.80 25.50 -17.22
CA ALA A 169 1.38 24.57 -18.20
C ALA A 169 2.90 24.78 -18.41
N THR A 170 3.37 26.04 -18.37
CA THR A 170 4.80 26.39 -18.50
C THR A 170 5.62 26.11 -17.24
N GLU A 171 4.97 25.82 -16.12
CA GLU A 171 5.64 25.50 -14.84
C GLU A 171 5.76 23.99 -14.60
N LEU A 172 5.10 23.14 -15.40
CA LEU A 172 5.14 21.67 -15.22
C LEU A 172 6.56 21.11 -15.28
N ASP A 173 7.44 21.65 -16.12
CA ASP A 173 8.86 21.26 -16.16
C ASP A 173 9.56 21.51 -14.81
N ARG A 174 9.19 22.59 -14.10
CA ARG A 174 9.74 22.87 -12.75
C ARG A 174 9.23 21.88 -11.72
N VAL A 175 7.98 21.43 -11.87
CA VAL A 175 7.38 20.41 -11.00
C VAL A 175 8.03 19.05 -11.24
N ASN A 176 8.22 18.66 -12.50
CA ASN A 176 8.95 17.45 -12.88
C ASN A 176 10.40 17.47 -12.35
N ALA A 177 11.06 18.62 -12.34
CA ALA A 177 12.37 18.77 -11.71
C ALA A 177 12.34 18.57 -10.18
N LEU A 178 11.25 18.93 -9.50
CA LEU A 178 11.07 18.60 -8.08
C LEU A 178 10.76 17.12 -7.85
N ASP A 179 10.02 16.47 -8.75
CA ASP A 179 9.75 15.03 -8.68
C ASP A 179 11.02 14.20 -8.86
N ALA A 180 11.92 14.64 -9.74
CA ALA A 180 13.27 14.07 -9.82
C ALA A 180 14.01 14.15 -8.48
N LYS A 181 13.93 15.29 -7.78
CA LYS A 181 14.51 15.43 -6.43
C LYS A 181 13.82 14.54 -5.39
N LEU A 182 12.51 14.26 -5.53
CA LEU A 182 11.81 13.28 -4.69
C LEU A 182 12.37 11.88 -4.92
N THR A 183 12.56 11.51 -6.19
CA THR A 183 13.17 10.23 -6.55
C THR A 183 14.58 10.11 -5.99
N ASP A 184 15.40 11.16 -6.13
CA ASP A 184 16.74 11.21 -5.54
C ASP A 184 16.69 11.06 -4.01
N HIS A 185 15.78 11.77 -3.32
CA HIS A 185 15.61 11.65 -1.86
C HIS A 185 15.28 10.23 -1.43
N LEU A 186 14.39 9.54 -2.15
CA LEU A 186 13.99 8.17 -1.84
C LEU A 186 15.07 7.13 -2.17
N ASP A 187 16.01 7.43 -3.07
CA ASP A 187 17.16 6.57 -3.35
C ASP A 187 18.28 6.73 -2.31
N GLN A 188 18.29 7.84 -1.56
CA GLN A 188 19.29 8.08 -0.51
C GLN A 188 18.99 7.36 0.81
N ALA A 189 20.04 7.27 1.65
CA ALA A 189 19.91 6.79 3.02
C ALA A 189 18.96 7.70 3.83
N PRO A 190 18.11 7.14 4.71
CA PRO A 190 18.00 5.72 5.07
C PRO A 190 16.95 4.94 4.25
N VAL A 191 16.39 5.52 3.18
CA VAL A 191 15.25 4.96 2.45
C VAL A 191 15.69 3.84 1.49
N TYR A 192 16.72 4.08 0.68
CA TYR A 192 17.27 3.14 -0.30
C TYR A 192 16.20 2.43 -1.13
N ARG A 193 15.33 3.21 -1.78
CA ARG A 193 14.26 2.71 -2.65
C ARG A 193 14.71 2.78 -4.11
N PRO A 194 15.32 1.71 -4.65
CA PRO A 194 15.77 1.71 -6.03
C PRO A 194 14.58 1.85 -7.00
N ALA A 195 14.82 2.50 -8.13
CA ALA A 195 13.87 2.52 -9.24
C ALA A 195 13.52 1.08 -9.67
N SER A 196 12.24 0.78 -9.85
CA SER A 196 11.83 -0.51 -10.40
C SER A 196 11.97 -0.50 -11.92
N PRO A 197 12.08 -1.66 -12.59
CA PRO A 197 12.16 -1.71 -14.06
C PRO A 197 10.97 -1.01 -14.73
N ALA A 198 11.18 -0.38 -15.90
CA ALA A 198 10.14 0.34 -16.65
C ALA A 198 8.87 -0.51 -16.94
N SER A 199 9.02 -1.84 -17.02
CA SER A 199 7.89 -2.78 -17.18
C SER A 199 6.90 -2.77 -16.01
N PHE A 200 7.28 -2.21 -14.87
CA PHE A 200 6.38 -1.97 -13.73
C PHE A 200 5.52 -0.71 -13.89
N GLY A 201 5.59 -0.02 -15.03
CA GLY A 201 4.74 1.12 -15.35
C GLY A 201 4.98 2.29 -14.41
N ARG A 202 3.92 2.90 -13.88
CA ARG A 202 4.01 4.00 -12.90
C ARG A 202 4.86 3.66 -11.66
N PHE A 203 5.04 2.38 -11.34
CA PHE A 203 5.85 1.93 -10.20
C PHE A 203 7.36 1.81 -10.52
N SER A 204 7.78 2.16 -11.74
CA SER A 204 9.19 2.12 -12.18
C SER A 204 10.06 3.28 -11.65
N GLY A 205 9.48 4.21 -10.90
CA GLY A 205 10.16 5.40 -10.36
C GLY A 205 9.82 6.66 -11.16
N GLY A 206 9.76 7.80 -10.46
CA GLY A 206 9.39 9.11 -10.98
C GLY A 206 7.97 9.20 -11.56
N HIS A 207 7.29 10.31 -11.32
CA HIS A 207 6.04 10.63 -11.99
C HIS A 207 6.24 11.81 -12.94
N THR A 208 5.78 11.69 -14.19
CA THR A 208 5.80 12.81 -15.14
C THR A 208 4.47 13.54 -15.11
N TYR A 209 4.49 14.77 -14.61
CA TYR A 209 3.36 15.69 -14.61
C TYR A 209 3.26 16.39 -15.97
N ASP A 210 2.19 16.08 -16.70
CA ASP A 210 1.82 16.69 -17.97
C ASP A 210 0.56 17.58 -17.82
N LEU A 211 0.04 18.08 -18.95
CA LEU A 211 -1.13 18.97 -18.97
C LEU A 211 -2.37 18.35 -18.31
N SER A 212 -2.49 17.01 -18.31
CA SER A 212 -3.64 16.33 -17.72
C SER A 212 -3.79 16.59 -16.22
N TRP A 213 -2.69 16.87 -15.51
CA TRP A 213 -2.68 17.13 -14.06
C TRP A 213 -3.31 18.45 -13.65
N ILE A 214 -3.51 19.36 -14.62
CA ILE A 214 -4.17 20.65 -14.39
C ILE A 214 -5.47 20.79 -15.19
N THR A 215 -5.77 19.87 -16.12
CA THR A 215 -6.99 19.91 -16.93
C THR A 215 -8.00 18.81 -16.63
N GLU A 216 -7.57 17.64 -16.15
CA GLU A 216 -8.48 16.54 -15.84
C GLU A 216 -9.03 16.66 -14.42
N PRO A 217 -10.35 16.47 -14.20
CA PRO A 217 -10.95 16.59 -12.88
C PRO A 217 -10.55 15.46 -11.92
N THR A 218 -10.00 14.36 -12.44
CA THR A 218 -9.56 13.19 -11.68
C THR A 218 -8.14 13.32 -11.14
N LYS A 219 -7.43 14.40 -11.48
CA LYS A 219 -6.06 14.67 -11.06
C LYS A 219 -5.98 16.06 -10.45
N SER A 220 -5.04 16.25 -9.54
CA SER A 220 -4.74 17.57 -9.01
C SER A 220 -3.31 17.66 -8.57
N ILE A 221 -2.70 18.82 -8.82
CA ILE A 221 -1.38 19.15 -8.35
C ILE A 221 -1.33 20.59 -7.84
N TRP A 222 -0.71 20.75 -6.69
CA TRP A 222 -0.55 22.02 -6.01
C TRP A 222 0.92 22.27 -5.76
N VAL A 223 1.34 23.54 -5.86
CA VAL A 223 2.71 23.95 -5.59
C VAL A 223 2.77 25.07 -4.56
N SER A 224 3.80 25.04 -3.71
CA SER A 224 4.07 26.08 -2.71
C SER A 224 5.10 27.07 -3.23
N ARG A 225 4.94 28.36 -2.90
CA ARG A 225 5.71 29.45 -3.48
C ARG A 225 6.34 30.38 -2.45
N VAL A 226 7.50 30.90 -2.83
CA VAL A 226 8.14 32.07 -2.19
C VAL A 226 8.56 33.02 -3.31
N GLY A 227 7.80 34.11 -3.46
CA GLY A 227 7.86 34.93 -4.68
C GLY A 227 7.49 34.09 -5.90
N ASP A 228 8.27 34.19 -6.97
CA ASP A 228 8.05 33.43 -8.22
C ASP A 228 8.64 32.01 -8.19
N ALA A 229 9.32 31.63 -7.10
CA ALA A 229 9.96 30.33 -6.98
C ALA A 229 8.97 29.27 -6.48
N ILE A 230 8.88 28.15 -7.20
CA ILE A 230 8.20 26.95 -6.74
C ILE A 230 9.14 26.19 -5.80
N THR A 231 8.69 25.94 -4.58
CA THR A 231 9.51 25.41 -3.47
C THR A 231 9.14 23.98 -3.08
N GLY A 232 7.97 23.51 -3.49
CA GLY A 232 7.47 22.16 -3.23
C GLY A 232 6.17 21.90 -3.97
N PHE A 233 5.78 20.64 -4.07
CA PHE A 233 4.52 20.23 -4.68
C PHE A 233 3.86 19.08 -3.91
N MET A 234 2.55 18.93 -4.11
CA MET A 234 1.82 17.73 -3.71
C MET A 234 0.75 17.43 -4.76
N SER A 235 0.58 16.16 -5.09
CA SER A 235 -0.29 15.69 -6.16
C SER A 235 -1.15 14.52 -5.70
N ALA A 236 -2.37 14.45 -6.24
CA ALA A 236 -3.28 13.34 -6.01
C ALA A 236 -4.08 13.00 -7.27
N GLU A 237 -4.44 11.72 -7.41
CA GLU A 237 -5.21 11.21 -8.54
C GLU A 237 -6.23 10.14 -8.10
N TYR A 238 -7.40 10.16 -8.74
CA TYR A 238 -8.37 9.07 -8.74
C TYR A 238 -7.99 8.00 -9.75
N GLY A 239 -8.03 6.73 -9.35
CA GLY A 239 -7.76 5.67 -10.31
C GLY A 239 -7.62 4.28 -9.70
N PRO A 240 -7.40 3.27 -10.54
CA PRO A 240 -7.15 1.91 -10.09
C PRO A 240 -5.77 1.81 -9.43
N GLN A 241 -5.75 1.92 -8.10
CA GLN A 241 -4.53 1.82 -7.32
C GLN A 241 -4.19 0.39 -6.91
N ARG A 242 -2.95 0.19 -6.46
CA ARG A 242 -2.53 -0.99 -5.70
C ARG A 242 -2.33 -0.58 -4.24
N PRO A 243 -2.55 -1.48 -3.27
CA PRO A 243 -2.96 -2.88 -3.42
C PRO A 243 -4.46 -3.07 -3.77
N SER A 244 -4.88 -4.31 -4.11
CA SER A 244 -6.21 -4.60 -4.68
C SER A 244 -7.37 -4.11 -3.80
N SER A 245 -7.21 -4.19 -2.48
CA SER A 245 -8.16 -3.69 -1.50
C SER A 245 -8.38 -2.17 -1.57
N LEU A 246 -7.41 -1.40 -2.07
CA LEU A 246 -7.51 0.06 -2.29
C LEU A 246 -7.81 0.43 -3.75
N LYS A 247 -8.04 -0.56 -4.64
CA LYS A 247 -8.32 -0.33 -6.06
C LYS A 247 -9.77 0.15 -6.29
N TYR A 248 -10.11 1.36 -5.85
CA TYR A 248 -11.45 1.92 -5.93
C TYR A 248 -11.48 3.21 -6.74
N PRO A 249 -12.29 3.32 -7.82
CA PRO A 249 -12.27 4.50 -8.70
C PRO A 249 -12.56 5.84 -8.00
N SER A 250 -13.32 5.83 -6.91
CA SER A 250 -13.65 7.04 -6.13
C SER A 250 -12.76 7.26 -4.91
N LEU A 251 -11.63 6.55 -4.83
CA LEU A 251 -10.62 6.74 -3.80
C LEU A 251 -9.41 7.47 -4.42
N PRO A 252 -9.18 8.75 -4.10
CA PRO A 252 -7.99 9.46 -4.53
C PRO A 252 -6.79 9.06 -3.68
N GLN A 253 -5.65 8.91 -4.33
CA GLN A 253 -4.35 8.67 -3.68
C GLN A 253 -3.44 9.87 -3.89
N ILE A 254 -2.76 10.28 -2.83
CA ILE A 254 -1.63 11.20 -2.91
C ILE A 254 -0.45 10.41 -3.42
N GLU A 255 0.11 10.81 -4.57
CA GLU A 255 1.14 10.05 -5.27
C GLU A 255 2.48 10.77 -5.36
N GLY A 256 2.50 12.07 -5.10
CA GLY A 256 3.71 12.86 -5.08
C GLY A 256 3.64 13.92 -4.00
N ALA A 257 4.70 14.01 -3.20
CA ALA A 257 4.84 15.03 -2.18
C ALA A 257 6.32 15.33 -1.97
N PHE A 258 6.73 16.54 -2.32
CA PHE A 258 8.10 16.98 -2.11
C PHE A 258 8.14 18.44 -1.69
N LEU A 259 9.03 18.74 -0.74
CA LEU A 259 9.35 20.10 -0.34
C LEU A 259 10.86 20.21 -0.32
N ASP A 260 11.38 21.23 -0.99
CA ASP A 260 12.81 21.54 -0.97
C ASP A 260 13.28 21.65 0.50
N PRO A 261 14.37 20.96 0.88
CA PRO A 261 14.81 20.89 2.28
C PRO A 261 14.97 22.25 2.97
N THR A 262 15.32 23.29 2.21
CA THR A 262 15.50 24.65 2.73
C THR A 262 14.21 25.31 3.22
N PHE A 263 13.05 24.80 2.81
CA PHE A 263 11.73 25.28 3.23
C PHE A 263 11.02 24.36 4.23
N ARG A 264 11.68 23.29 4.71
CA ARG A 264 11.09 22.42 5.75
C ARG A 264 10.88 23.20 7.05
N GLY A 265 9.79 22.92 7.75
CA GLY A 265 9.41 23.64 8.97
C GLY A 265 8.75 25.01 8.76
N SER A 266 8.54 25.45 7.51
CA SER A 266 7.84 26.71 7.19
C SER A 266 6.31 26.63 7.29
N GLY A 267 5.75 25.43 7.40
CA GLY A 267 4.33 25.16 7.21
C GLY A 267 3.91 24.86 5.76
N SER A 268 4.83 24.91 4.78
CA SER A 268 4.50 24.69 3.35
C SER A 268 3.91 23.30 3.07
N ALA A 269 4.42 22.25 3.73
CA ALA A 269 3.90 20.89 3.53
C ALA A 269 2.44 20.75 4.00
N ASN A 270 2.08 21.35 5.13
CA ASN A 270 0.69 21.35 5.61
C ASN A 270 -0.21 22.21 4.69
N ALA A 271 0.29 23.34 4.20
CA ALA A 271 -0.47 24.17 3.26
C ALA A 271 -0.73 23.45 1.92
N LEU A 272 0.25 22.69 1.43
CA LEU A 272 0.09 21.82 0.26
C LEU A 272 -0.93 20.71 0.51
N LEU A 273 -0.84 20.05 1.67
CA LEU A 273 -1.81 19.04 2.07
C LEU A 273 -3.22 19.61 2.14
N ASP A 274 -3.41 20.75 2.79
CA ASP A 274 -4.70 21.42 2.90
C ASP A 274 -5.32 21.70 1.52
N ALA A 275 -4.51 22.10 0.53
CA ALA A 275 -4.98 22.33 -0.84
C ALA A 275 -5.40 21.03 -1.54
N VAL A 276 -4.63 19.95 -1.37
CA VAL A 276 -4.98 18.62 -1.91
C VAL A 276 -6.25 18.09 -1.24
N LEU A 277 -6.36 18.16 0.08
CA LEU A 277 -7.56 17.70 0.80
C LEU A 277 -8.79 18.56 0.46
N GLY A 278 -8.60 19.87 0.25
CA GLY A 278 -9.64 20.76 -0.27
C GLY A 278 -10.17 20.27 -1.61
N TRP A 279 -9.28 19.95 -2.55
CA TRP A 279 -9.66 19.36 -3.84
C TRP A 279 -10.37 18.00 -3.69
N VAL A 280 -9.93 17.13 -2.76
CA VAL A 280 -10.60 15.84 -2.50
C VAL A 280 -12.04 16.05 -2.03
N VAL A 281 -12.27 17.00 -1.12
CA VAL A 281 -13.62 17.35 -0.63
C VAL A 281 -14.47 17.94 -1.76
N GLU A 282 -13.92 18.86 -2.55
CA GLU A 282 -14.61 19.48 -3.68
C GLU A 282 -15.01 18.47 -4.76
N THR A 283 -14.21 17.43 -4.95
CA THR A 283 -14.48 16.34 -5.92
C THR A 283 -15.30 15.19 -5.34
N GLY A 284 -15.66 15.26 -4.06
CA GLY A 284 -16.71 14.42 -3.46
C GLY A 284 -16.25 13.10 -2.85
N SER A 285 -14.96 12.90 -2.59
CA SER A 285 -14.51 11.72 -1.82
C SER A 285 -14.45 12.04 -0.32
N PRO A 286 -15.02 11.18 0.55
CA PRO A 286 -15.00 11.39 2.00
C PRO A 286 -13.66 11.00 2.64
N TYR A 287 -12.72 10.46 1.87
CA TYR A 287 -11.41 10.02 2.34
C TYR A 287 -10.35 10.09 1.23
N CYS A 288 -9.09 10.09 1.63
CA CYS A 288 -7.94 9.99 0.72
C CYS A 288 -6.92 8.99 1.26
N THR A 289 -6.13 8.40 0.38
CA THR A 289 -5.02 7.51 0.76
C THR A 289 -3.67 8.06 0.33
N VAL A 290 -2.61 7.53 0.94
CA VAL A 290 -1.22 7.78 0.58
C VAL A 290 -0.41 6.55 0.93
N ASP A 291 0.53 6.16 0.10
CA ASP A 291 1.55 5.18 0.45
C ASP A 291 2.85 5.90 0.82
N PHE A 292 3.58 5.35 1.80
CA PHE A 292 4.87 5.88 2.20
C PHE A 292 5.78 4.82 2.79
N GLU A 293 7.08 4.93 2.47
CA GLU A 293 8.11 4.09 3.06
C GLU A 293 8.28 4.41 4.54
N THR A 294 8.25 3.37 5.36
CA THR A 294 8.51 3.51 6.81
C THR A 294 9.95 3.90 7.12
N SER A 295 10.86 3.64 6.18
CA SER A 295 12.26 4.09 6.25
C SER A 295 12.45 5.55 5.84
N ASN A 296 11.43 6.26 5.36
CA ASN A 296 11.47 7.70 5.09
C ASN A 296 11.00 8.48 6.33
N PRO A 297 11.90 8.95 7.21
CA PRO A 297 11.50 9.56 8.48
C PRO A 297 10.70 10.85 8.27
N GLU A 298 11.01 11.65 7.25
CA GLU A 298 10.27 12.87 6.96
C GLU A 298 8.85 12.57 6.46
N GLY A 299 8.72 11.67 5.47
CA GLY A 299 7.43 11.27 4.92
C GLY A 299 6.56 10.57 5.96
N SER A 300 7.06 9.51 6.59
CA SER A 300 6.31 8.72 7.58
C SER A 300 5.84 9.57 8.76
N THR A 301 6.70 10.43 9.30
CA THR A 301 6.34 11.33 10.39
C THR A 301 5.29 12.35 9.95
N PHE A 302 5.43 12.90 8.74
CA PHE A 302 4.50 13.89 8.21
C PHE A 302 3.09 13.32 8.05
N TRP A 303 2.94 12.16 7.41
CA TRP A 303 1.64 11.54 7.16
C TRP A 303 0.95 11.13 8.45
N LEU A 304 1.65 10.46 9.36
CA LEU A 304 1.08 10.01 10.63
C LEU A 304 0.69 11.18 11.55
N ARG A 305 1.42 12.30 11.52
CA ARG A 305 1.05 13.52 12.25
C ARG A 305 -0.14 14.25 11.64
N ASN A 306 -0.44 14.01 10.37
CA ASN A 306 -1.56 14.60 9.64
C ASN A 306 -2.74 13.62 9.54
N ASP A 307 -2.98 12.84 10.59
CA ASP A 307 -4.14 11.97 10.77
C ASP A 307 -4.33 10.88 9.70
N PHE A 308 -3.29 10.55 8.93
CA PHE A 308 -3.30 9.34 8.12
C PHE A 308 -3.07 8.14 9.04
N GLN A 309 -4.07 7.27 9.13
CA GLN A 309 -3.97 6.02 9.87
C GLN A 309 -3.56 4.87 8.95
N PRO A 310 -2.65 3.97 9.38
CA PRO A 310 -2.31 2.79 8.60
C PRO A 310 -3.55 1.94 8.28
N LEU A 311 -3.74 1.59 7.01
CA LEU A 311 -4.76 0.63 6.55
C LEU A 311 -4.11 -0.72 6.23
N LEU A 312 -2.97 -0.66 5.56
CA LEU A 312 -2.18 -1.82 5.15
C LEU A 312 -0.71 -1.57 5.48
N ILE A 313 -0.02 -2.66 5.79
CA ILE A 313 1.39 -2.67 6.09
C ILE A 313 2.03 -3.69 5.18
N THR A 314 2.87 -3.22 4.26
CA THR A 314 3.77 -4.08 3.51
C THR A 314 4.97 -4.40 4.39
N MET A 315 5.18 -5.69 4.65
CA MET A 315 6.27 -6.21 5.45
C MET A 315 7.24 -7.01 4.59
N THR A 316 8.53 -6.88 4.85
CA THR A 316 9.57 -7.61 4.12
C THR A 316 10.50 -8.36 5.06
N ARG A 317 10.98 -9.53 4.62
CA ARG A 317 12.01 -10.33 5.27
C ARG A 317 13.06 -10.68 4.23
N ARG A 318 14.31 -10.34 4.50
CA ARG A 318 15.45 -10.79 3.70
C ARG A 318 16.03 -12.07 4.29
N LEU A 319 16.18 -13.09 3.45
CA LEU A 319 16.91 -14.31 3.76
C LEU A 319 18.37 -14.15 3.37
N ASP A 320 19.21 -14.99 3.96
CA ASP A 320 20.61 -15.05 3.56
C ASP A 320 20.69 -15.51 2.09
N ALA A 321 21.38 -14.71 1.26
CA ALA A 321 21.47 -14.94 -0.18
C ALA A 321 22.09 -16.30 -0.54
N ARG A 322 22.84 -16.93 0.39
CA ARG A 322 23.42 -18.27 0.21
C ARG A 322 22.38 -19.39 0.19
N TYR A 323 21.13 -19.14 0.58
CA TYR A 323 20.05 -20.13 0.50
C TYR A 323 19.30 -20.13 -0.85
N GLY A 324 19.58 -19.17 -1.75
CA GLY A 324 18.89 -19.02 -3.04
C GLY A 324 19.81 -19.04 -4.27
N ALA A 325 21.06 -19.50 -4.12
CA ALA A 325 22.05 -19.66 -5.18
C ALA A 325 22.43 -21.14 -5.37
#